data_AF-A0A445DH99-F1
#
_entry.id   AF-A0A445DH99-F1
#
_cell.length_a   1.000
_cell.length_b   1.000
_cell.length_c   1.000
_cell.angle_alpha   90.00
_cell.angle_beta   90.00
_cell.angle_gamma   90.00
#
_symmetry.space_group_name_H-M   'P 1'
#
loop_
_entity.id
_entity.type
_entity.pdbx_description
1 polymer ?
#
loop_
_entity_poly.entity_id
_entity_poly.type
_entity_poly.pdbx_seq_one_letter_code
_entity_poly.pdbx_strand_id
1 'polypeptide(L)'
;MEAKMYPILLYLDQLGMTSTFNHKVYCRQALIGGNYALLNTTSFIPNTDYYGALLWHRLMGTNVLSISHDSSPYLCTYAHCSKEGSGITLLLINMENSTSFDVSLVNDMNLYP
;
A
#
# COMPACT_ATOMS: atom_id res chain seq x y z
N MET A 1 18.51 15.50 -0.72
CA MET A 1 18.73 14.18 -1.35
C MET A 1 17.65 13.22 -0.80
N GLU A 2 16.38 13.51 -1.10
CA GLU A 2 15.22 12.95 -0.37
C GLU A 2 14.04 12.53 -1.27
N ALA A 3 14.19 12.63 -2.60
CA ALA A 3 13.10 12.38 -3.54
C ALA A 3 12.87 10.89 -3.89
N LYS A 4 13.61 9.95 -3.28
CA LYS A 4 13.55 8.51 -3.64
C LYS A 4 12.54 7.69 -2.83
N MET A 5 12.14 8.15 -1.64
CA MET A 5 11.21 7.40 -0.77
C MET A 5 9.76 7.88 -0.87
N TYR A 6 9.52 9.15 -1.22
CA TYR A 6 8.18 9.68 -1.38
C TYR A 6 7.31 8.98 -2.45
N PRO A 7 7.84 8.54 -3.61
CA PRO A 7 7.02 7.99 -4.68
C PRO A 7 6.38 6.62 -4.35
N ILE A 8 7.06 5.78 -3.54
CA ILE A 8 6.53 4.47 -3.14
C ILE A 8 5.37 4.61 -2.15
N LEU A 9 5.46 5.54 -1.21
CA LEU A 9 4.40 5.76 -0.21
C LEU A 9 3.12 6.21 -0.89
N LEU A 10 3.20 7.21 -1.78
CA LEU A 10 2.05 7.67 -2.57
C LEU A 10 1.47 6.57 -3.46
N TYR A 11 2.32 5.74 -4.04
CA TYR A 11 1.86 4.66 -4.92
C TYR A 11 1.07 3.60 -4.14
N LEU A 12 1.60 3.15 -3.00
CA LEU A 12 0.94 2.17 -2.15
C LEU A 12 -0.34 2.74 -1.54
N ASP A 13 -0.33 4.01 -1.15
CA ASP A 13 -1.54 4.71 -0.67
C ASP A 13 -2.63 4.74 -1.75
N GLN A 14 -2.27 5.06 -3.00
CA GLN A 14 -3.25 5.08 -4.08
C GLN A 14 -3.79 3.70 -4.43
N LEU A 15 -2.95 2.65 -4.38
CA LEU A 15 -3.41 1.26 -4.51
C LEU A 15 -4.39 0.87 -3.40
N GLY A 16 -4.04 1.20 -2.14
CA GLY A 16 -4.88 0.99 -0.97
C GLY A 16 -6.23 1.70 -1.09
N MET A 17 -6.21 3.01 -1.28
CA MET A 17 -7.41 3.84 -1.36
C MET A 17 -8.33 3.43 -2.51
N THR A 18 -7.80 3.20 -3.71
CA THR A 18 -8.67 2.81 -4.84
C THR A 18 -9.32 1.43 -4.62
N SER A 19 -8.64 0.52 -3.91
CA SER A 19 -9.20 -0.79 -3.59
C SER A 19 -10.40 -0.71 -2.63
N THR A 20 -10.38 0.21 -1.65
CA THR A 20 -11.51 0.40 -0.72
C THR A 20 -12.75 0.96 -1.42
N PHE A 21 -12.57 1.71 -2.51
CA PHE A 21 -13.63 2.15 -3.42
C PHE A 21 -13.98 1.14 -4.51
N ASN A 22 -13.61 -0.13 -4.33
CA ASN A 22 -13.98 -1.24 -5.20
C ASN A 22 -13.42 -1.14 -6.65
N HIS A 23 -12.36 -0.36 -6.88
CA HIS A 23 -11.64 -0.39 -8.15
C HIS A 23 -10.95 -1.75 -8.32
N LYS A 24 -11.12 -2.37 -9.50
CA LYS A 24 -10.60 -3.72 -9.76
C LYS A 24 -9.21 -3.76 -10.37
N VAL A 25 -8.82 -2.67 -11.04
CA VAL A 25 -7.55 -2.56 -11.76
C VAL A 25 -6.96 -1.18 -11.52
N TYR A 26 -5.65 -1.12 -11.30
CA TYR A 26 -4.87 0.11 -11.24
C TYR A 26 -3.74 0.03 -12.25
N CYS A 27 -3.67 1.00 -13.17
CA CYS A 27 -2.65 1.06 -14.21
C CYS A 27 -1.58 2.08 -13.84
N ARG A 28 -0.42 1.63 -13.38
CA ARG A 28 0.73 2.51 -13.09
C ARG A 28 1.47 2.87 -14.38
N GLN A 29 1.38 4.13 -14.78
CA GLN A 29 2.28 4.68 -15.80
C GLN A 29 3.62 5.08 -15.13
N ALA A 30 4.80 4.76 -15.66
CA ALA A 30 5.09 3.75 -16.68
C ALA A 30 5.92 2.59 -16.08
N LEU A 31 5.89 1.43 -16.71
CA LEU A 31 6.82 0.35 -16.38
C LEU A 31 8.27 0.77 -16.67
N ILE A 32 8.49 1.32 -17.87
CA ILE A 32 9.77 1.85 -18.37
C ILE A 32 9.49 3.16 -19.10
N GLY A 33 10.40 4.14 -18.97
CA GLY A 33 10.31 5.42 -19.69
C GLY A 33 9.77 6.56 -18.82
N GLY A 34 10.45 7.70 -18.87
CA GLY A 34 10.18 8.84 -17.98
C GLY A 34 10.88 8.72 -16.62
N ASN A 35 10.78 9.79 -15.82
CA ASN A 35 11.55 9.92 -14.56
C ASN A 35 10.90 9.23 -13.35
N TYR A 36 9.67 8.73 -13.49
CA TYR A 36 8.87 8.09 -12.44
C TYR A 36 8.50 6.63 -12.78
N ALA A 37 9.20 6.05 -13.76
CA ALA A 37 8.99 4.67 -14.17
C ALA A 37 9.39 3.69 -13.08
N LEU A 38 8.81 2.48 -13.10
CA LEU A 38 9.18 1.42 -12.16
C LEU A 38 10.60 0.90 -12.42
N LEU A 39 11.05 0.92 -13.67
CA LEU A 39 12.39 0.51 -14.07
C LEU A 39 13.16 1.69 -14.67
N ASN A 40 14.45 1.77 -14.38
CA ASN A 40 15.34 2.72 -15.05
C ASN A 40 15.39 2.42 -16.55
N THR A 41 15.20 3.45 -17.38
CA THR A 41 15.08 3.31 -18.84
C THR A 41 16.32 2.71 -19.51
N THR A 42 17.52 2.99 -19.00
CA THR A 42 18.77 2.56 -19.64
C THR A 42 19.32 1.30 -19.01
N SER A 43 19.29 1.20 -17.68
CA SER A 43 19.89 0.08 -16.95
C SER A 43 18.92 -1.05 -16.63
N PHE A 44 17.61 -0.84 -16.79
CA PHE A 44 16.54 -1.76 -16.35
C PHE A 44 16.57 -2.11 -14.85
N ILE A 45 17.35 -1.38 -14.06
CA ILE A 45 17.40 -1.56 -12.62
C ILE A 45 16.07 -1.06 -12.02
N PRO A 46 15.40 -1.84 -11.16
CA PRO A 46 14.17 -1.40 -10.51
C PRO A 46 14.36 -0.19 -9.60
N ASN A 47 13.47 0.79 -9.73
CA ASN A 47 13.31 1.86 -8.78
C ASN A 47 12.59 1.37 -7.52
N THR A 48 12.62 2.16 -6.45
CA THR A 48 12.00 1.84 -5.16
C THR A 48 10.52 1.45 -5.30
N ASP A 49 9.75 2.17 -6.11
CA ASP A 49 8.32 1.92 -6.37
C ASP A 49 8.02 0.52 -6.91
N TYR A 50 8.96 -0.07 -7.67
CA TYR A 50 8.81 -1.43 -8.18
C TYR A 50 8.70 -2.44 -7.05
N TYR A 51 9.50 -2.28 -5.99
CA TYR A 51 9.45 -3.17 -4.84
C TYR A 51 8.15 -3.02 -4.06
N GLY A 52 7.59 -1.80 -3.97
CA GLY A 52 6.24 -1.58 -3.46
C GLY A 52 5.20 -2.35 -4.28
N ALA A 53 5.25 -2.23 -5.60
CA ALA A 53 4.37 -2.98 -6.52
C ALA A 53 4.51 -4.50 -6.33
N LEU A 54 5.75 -4.99 -6.19
CA LEU A 54 6.06 -6.40 -6.05
C LEU A 54 5.53 -6.96 -4.73
N LEU A 55 5.73 -6.25 -3.62
CA LEU A 55 5.21 -6.66 -2.31
C LEU A 55 3.69 -6.63 -2.30
N TRP A 56 3.06 -5.57 -2.82
CA TRP A 56 1.62 -5.51 -3.00
C TRP A 56 1.12 -6.72 -3.80
N HIS A 57 1.72 -6.97 -4.96
CA HIS A 57 1.34 -8.08 -5.81
C HIS A 57 1.52 -9.44 -5.13
N ARG A 58 2.49 -9.62 -4.25
CA ARG A 58 2.76 -10.92 -3.59
C ARG A 58 1.93 -11.15 -2.33
N LEU A 59 1.59 -10.09 -1.61
CA LEU A 59 1.01 -10.20 -0.26
C LEU A 59 -0.48 -9.84 -0.23
N MET A 60 -0.89 -8.78 -0.93
CA MET A 60 -2.26 -8.27 -0.86
C MET A 60 -3.18 -9.07 -1.80
N GLY A 61 -4.20 -9.70 -1.22
CA GLY A 61 -5.23 -10.42 -1.96
C GLY A 61 -6.30 -9.49 -2.56
N THR A 62 -7.26 -10.07 -3.28
CA THR A 62 -8.33 -9.33 -3.95
C THR A 62 -9.48 -8.92 -3.03
N ASN A 63 -9.59 -9.55 -1.87
CA ASN A 63 -10.68 -9.32 -0.93
C ASN A 63 -10.24 -8.24 0.05
N VAL A 64 -10.85 -7.05 -0.09
CA VAL A 64 -10.59 -5.89 0.75
C VAL A 64 -11.39 -6.03 2.05
N LEU A 65 -10.75 -5.74 3.18
CA LEU A 65 -11.35 -5.77 4.51
C LEU A 65 -11.57 -4.34 4.99
N SER A 66 -12.67 -4.14 5.72
CA SER A 66 -12.92 -2.85 6.38
C SER A 66 -12.02 -2.71 7.59
N ILE A 67 -11.49 -1.50 7.80
CA ILE A 67 -10.75 -1.11 9.00
C ILE A 67 -11.41 0.15 9.54
N SER A 68 -11.65 0.19 10.85
CA SER A 68 -11.96 1.39 11.59
C SER A 68 -10.85 1.66 12.60
N HIS A 69 -10.38 2.90 12.68
CA HIS A 69 -9.45 3.35 13.71
C HIS A 69 -9.73 4.81 14.06
N ASP A 70 -9.50 5.19 15.31
CA ASP A 70 -9.50 6.60 15.75
C ASP A 70 -8.08 7.22 15.68
N SER A 71 -7.24 6.64 14.83
CA SER A 71 -5.84 7.02 14.64
C SER A 71 -5.66 8.31 13.83
N SER A 72 -4.43 8.82 13.81
CA SER A 72 -4.04 10.02 13.08
C SER A 72 -4.36 9.90 11.57
N PRO A 73 -4.84 10.98 10.91
CA PRO A 73 -5.03 10.97 9.46
C PRO A 73 -3.71 10.78 8.68
N TYR A 74 -2.56 10.88 9.35
CA TYR A 74 -1.24 10.63 8.78
C TYR A 74 -0.81 9.16 8.86
N LEU A 75 -1.62 8.26 9.43
CA LEU A 75 -1.40 6.81 9.40
C LEU A 75 -2.42 6.16 8.46
N CYS A 76 -2.06 5.99 7.19
CA CYS A 76 -2.94 5.30 6.24
C CYS A 76 -2.89 3.79 6.49
N THR A 77 -4.04 3.15 6.65
CA THR A 77 -4.15 1.72 6.94
C THR A 77 -5.05 1.01 5.94
N TYR A 78 -4.56 -0.07 5.34
CA TYR A 78 -5.30 -0.89 4.38
C TYR A 78 -5.16 -2.37 4.72
N ALA A 79 -6.27 -3.11 4.75
CA ALA A 79 -6.28 -4.54 5.04
C ALA A 79 -6.94 -5.32 3.91
N HIS A 80 -6.31 -6.42 3.54
CA HIS A 80 -6.83 -7.37 2.57
C HIS A 80 -6.70 -8.78 3.16
N CYS A 81 -7.49 -9.73 2.66
CA CYS A 81 -7.10 -11.13 2.81
C CYS A 81 -5.71 -11.33 2.21
N SER A 82 -4.91 -12.21 2.82
CA SER A 82 -3.63 -12.63 2.24
C SER A 82 -3.85 -13.17 0.84
N LYS A 83 -2.95 -12.83 -0.09
CA LYS A 83 -3.00 -13.38 -1.45
C LYS A 83 -2.82 -14.89 -1.46
N GLU A 84 -1.89 -15.38 -0.65
CA GLU A 84 -1.58 -16.80 -0.51
C GLU A 84 -1.96 -17.26 0.89
N GLY A 85 -2.73 -18.35 0.96
CA GLY A 85 -3.12 -18.99 2.22
C GLY A 85 -4.19 -18.26 3.03
N SER A 86 -4.42 -18.76 4.24
CA SER A 86 -5.34 -18.18 5.22
C SER A 86 -4.63 -17.10 6.02
N GLY A 87 -5.11 -15.86 5.94
CA GLY A 87 -4.58 -14.76 6.76
C GLY A 87 -5.06 -13.39 6.29
N ILE A 88 -4.60 -12.37 7.02
CA ILE A 88 -4.82 -10.95 6.72
C ILE A 88 -3.46 -10.33 6.43
N THR A 89 -3.39 -9.52 5.37
CA THR A 89 -2.24 -8.65 5.11
C THR A 89 -2.63 -7.22 5.38
N LEU A 90 -1.80 -6.53 6.15
CA LEU A 90 -1.99 -5.13 6.53
C LEU A 90 -0.88 -4.28 5.92
N LEU A 91 -1.26 -3.19 5.29
CA LEU A 91 -0.37 -2.12 4.86
C LEU A 91 -0.58 -0.93 5.79
N LEU A 92 0.48 -0.52 6.48
CA LEU A 92 0.53 0.67 7.32
C LEU A 92 1.51 1.66 6.71
N ILE A 93 1.05 2.87 6.43
CA ILE A 93 1.87 3.94 5.87
C ILE A 93 1.89 5.09 6.89
N ASN A 94 3.04 5.30 7.49
CA ASN A 94 3.29 6.47 8.33
C ASN A 94 3.73 7.65 7.45
N MET A 95 2.85 8.64 7.30
CA MET A 95 3.07 9.88 6.56
C MET A 95 3.54 11.03 7.47
N GLU A 96 3.69 10.79 8.78
CA GLU A 96 4.16 11.77 9.74
C GLU A 96 5.69 11.78 9.80
N ASN A 97 6.29 12.97 9.85
CA ASN A 97 7.74 13.12 9.68
C ASN A 97 8.55 12.73 10.92
N SER A 98 8.00 12.92 12.11
CA SER A 98 8.75 12.76 13.37
C SER A 98 7.99 12.00 14.46
N THR A 99 6.90 11.33 14.10
CA THR A 99 6.06 10.59 15.05
C THR A 99 6.13 9.10 14.77
N SER A 100 6.28 8.31 15.83
CA SER A 100 6.13 6.87 15.78
C SER A 100 4.72 6.49 16.25
N PHE A 101 4.12 5.49 15.62
CA PHE A 101 2.80 4.98 15.99
C PHE A 101 2.95 3.57 16.56
N ASP A 102 2.43 3.36 17.77
CA ASP A 102 2.20 2.02 18.30
C ASP A 102 0.83 1.53 17.83
N VAL A 103 0.82 0.41 17.10
CA VAL A 103 -0.40 -0.15 16.51
C VAL A 103 -0.71 -1.50 17.17
N SER A 104 -1.93 -1.62 17.66
CA SER A 104 -2.48 -2.90 18.14
C SER A 104 -3.62 -3.34 17.22
N LEU A 105 -3.66 -4.64 16.93
CA LEU A 105 -4.68 -5.24 16.07
C LEU A 105 -5.72 -5.92 16.94
N VAL A 106 -6.98 -5.55 16.72
CA VAL A 106 -8.13 -6.13 17.38
C VAL A 106 -9.10 -6.56 16.29
N ASN A 107 -9.57 -7.81 16.37
CA ASN A 107 -10.64 -8.27 15.49
C ASN A 107 -11.93 -7.56 15.89
N ASP A 108 -12.59 -6.92 14.94
CA ASP A 108 -13.94 -6.43 15.16
C ASP A 108 -14.88 -7.64 15.23
N MET A 109 -15.19 -8.05 16.44
CA MET A 109 -16.09 -9.17 16.73
C MET A 109 -17.57 -8.74 16.65
N ASN A 110 -17.86 -7.46 16.34
CA ASN A 110 -19.21 -7.00 16.11
C ASN A 110 -19.68 -7.45 14.72
N LEU A 111 -20.16 -8.69 14.66
CA LEU A 111 -20.74 -9.29 13.46
C LEU A 111 -22.09 -8.67 13.04
N TYR A 112 -22.59 -7.63 13.73
CA TYR A 112 -23.81 -6.90 13.40
C TYR A 112 -23.70 -5.41 13.80
N PRO A 113 -24.23 -4.49 12.98
CA PRO A 113 -24.43 -3.09 13.39
C PRO A 113 -25.56 -2.93 14.42
#